data_AF-A0A5M4B5D0-F1
#
_entry.id   AF-A0A5M4B5D0-F1
#
_cell.length_a   1.000
_cell.length_b   1.000
_cell.length_c   1.000
_cell.angle_alpha   90.00
_cell.angle_beta   90.00
_cell.angle_gamma   90.00
#
_symmetry.space_group_name_H-M   'P 1'
#
loop_
_entity.id
_entity.type
_entity.pdbx_description
1 polymer ?
#
loop_
_entity_poly.entity_id
_entity_poly.type
_entity_poly.pdbx_seq_one_letter_code
_entity_poly.pdbx_strand_id
1 'polypeptide(L)'
;MEIALIIIGLGAVIGYVASAIFIFDYVNERIHKRKHFGFINLFIFSYVKHYKQLTREEKGKTGRLFYLWILSINVALVCFILFLIFR
;
A
#
# COMPACT_ATOMS: atom_id res chain seq x y z
N MET A 1 2.13 -5.59 -26.54
CA MET A 1 2.94 -5.74 -25.30
C MET A 1 2.76 -4.52 -24.40
N GLU A 2 2.88 -3.31 -24.92
CA GLU A 2 2.72 -2.06 -24.14
C GLU A 2 1.35 -1.90 -23.46
N ILE A 3 0.24 -2.18 -24.17
CA ILE A 3 -1.12 -2.05 -23.60
C ILE A 3 -1.33 -3.02 -22.42
N ALA A 4 -0.79 -4.24 -22.50
CA ALA A 4 -0.88 -5.21 -21.41
C ALA A 4 -0.10 -4.74 -20.17
N LEU A 5 1.09 -4.16 -20.37
CA LEU A 5 1.89 -3.57 -19.28
C LEU A 5 1.17 -2.38 -18.62
N ILE A 6 0.49 -1.55 -19.43
CA ILE A 6 -0.30 -0.40 -18.93
C ILE A 6 -1.47 -0.89 -18.07
N ILE A 7 -2.23 -1.90 -18.53
CA ILE A 7 -3.37 -2.45 -17.78
C ILE A 7 -2.92 -3.07 -16.44
N ILE A 8 -1.83 -3.86 -16.46
CA ILE A 8 -1.29 -4.48 -15.25
C ILE A 8 -0.75 -3.41 -14.29
N GLY A 9 -0.05 -2.39 -14.81
CA GLY A 9 0.44 -1.26 -14.03
C GLY A 9 -0.70 -0.49 -13.35
N LEU A 10 -1.78 -0.20 -14.08
CA LEU A 10 -2.99 0.43 -13.54
C LEU A 10 -3.63 -0.40 -12.43
N GLY A 11 -3.73 -1.72 -12.62
CA GLY A 11 -4.21 -2.65 -11.59
C GLY A 11 -3.37 -2.62 -10.31
N ALA A 12 -2.04 -2.56 -10.45
CA ALA A 12 -1.13 -2.47 -9.32
C ALA A 12 -1.27 -1.15 -8.55
N VAL A 13 -1.47 -0.03 -9.26
CA VAL A 13 -1.74 1.28 -8.64
C VAL A 13 -3.06 1.27 -7.88
N ILE A 14 -4.12 0.69 -8.44
CA ILE A 14 -5.41 0.56 -7.75
C ILE A 14 -5.25 -0.31 -6.50
N GLY A 15 -4.53 -1.43 -6.59
CA GLY A 15 -4.23 -2.30 -5.45
C GLY A 15 -3.43 -1.60 -4.35
N TYR A 16 -2.46 -0.76 -4.74
CA TYR A 16 -1.71 0.08 -3.82
C TYR A 16 -2.61 1.07 -3.08
N VAL A 17 -3.44 1.82 -3.81
CA VAL A 17 -4.34 2.83 -3.24
C VAL A 17 -5.38 2.16 -2.33
N ALA A 18 -5.99 1.05 -2.77
CA ALA A 18 -6.94 0.31 -1.95
C ALA A 18 -6.30 -0.19 -0.65
N SER A 19 -5.12 -0.81 -0.74
CA SER A 19 -4.39 -1.30 0.45
C SER A 19 -4.02 -0.15 1.40
N ALA A 20 -3.61 0.99 0.86
CA ALA A 20 -3.31 2.20 1.63
C ALA A 20 -4.54 2.72 2.38
N ILE A 21 -5.70 2.80 1.71
CA ILE A 21 -6.95 3.24 2.32
C ILE A 21 -7.36 2.30 3.44
N PHE A 22 -7.31 0.98 3.23
CA PHE A 22 -7.66 0.00 4.26
C PHE A 22 -6.72 0.05 5.46
N ILE A 23 -5.41 0.23 5.25
CA ILE A 23 -4.45 0.42 6.36
C ILE A 23 -4.76 1.71 7.11
N PHE A 24 -5.06 2.79 6.41
CA PHE A 24 -5.40 4.06 7.03
C PHE A 24 -6.68 3.96 7.85
N ASP A 25 -7.73 3.36 7.30
CA ASP A 25 -9.02 3.16 7.97
C ASP A 25 -8.85 2.32 9.25
N TYR A 26 -8.17 1.17 9.16
CA TYR A 26 -7.88 0.30 10.31
C TYR A 26 -7.11 1.02 11.42
N VAL A 27 -6.09 1.79 11.04
CA VAL A 27 -5.26 2.51 12.02
C VAL A 27 -6.00 3.72 12.57
N ASN A 28 -6.81 4.42 11.77
CA ASN A 28 -7.57 5.59 12.18
C ASN A 28 -8.68 5.21 13.17
N GLU A 29 -9.40 4.11 12.93
CA GLU A 29 -10.40 3.56 13.83
C GLU A 29 -9.78 3.22 15.20
N ARG A 30 -8.59 2.61 15.21
CA ARG A 30 -7.92 2.17 16.45
C ARG A 30 -7.20 3.28 17.21
N ILE A 31 -6.54 4.20 16.51
CA ILE A 31 -5.72 5.24 17.14
C ILE A 31 -6.58 6.46 17.51
N HIS A 32 -7.79 6.61 16.97
CA HIS A 32 -8.70 7.75 17.22
C HIS A 32 -8.06 9.13 17.03
N LYS A 33 -6.87 9.20 16.42
CA LYS A 33 -6.21 10.45 16.05
C LYS A 33 -6.78 10.86 14.72
N ARG A 34 -7.79 11.74 14.76
CA ARG A 34 -8.26 12.55 13.62
C ARG A 34 -7.11 13.35 13.03
N LYS A 35 -6.22 12.70 12.27
CA LYS A 35 -5.23 13.38 11.45
C LYS A 35 -5.84 13.60 10.08
N HIS A 36 -5.79 14.85 9.63
CA HIS A 36 -6.28 15.31 8.34
C HIS A 36 -5.87 14.35 7.20
N PHE A 37 -6.85 13.91 6.41
CA PHE A 37 -6.71 13.07 5.22
C PHE A 37 -5.61 13.55 4.24
N GLY A 38 -5.26 14.84 4.24
CA GLY A 38 -4.25 15.41 3.35
C GLY A 38 -2.82 14.88 3.55
N PHE A 39 -2.52 14.29 4.71
CA PHE A 39 -1.17 13.79 5.03
C PHE A 39 -0.99 12.27 4.88
N ILE A 40 -1.98 11.58 4.29
CA ILE A 40 -1.95 10.12 4.12
C ILE A 40 -0.71 9.68 3.34
N ASN A 41 -0.38 10.34 2.22
CA ASN A 41 0.77 9.96 1.41
C ASN A 41 2.12 10.19 2.12
N LEU A 42 2.27 11.31 2.83
CA LEU A 42 3.52 11.66 3.51
C LEU A 42 3.78 10.80 4.75
N PHE A 43 2.71 10.40 5.44
CA PHE A 43 2.80 9.59 6.64
C PHE A 43 2.48 8.11 6.41
N ILE A 44 2.28 7.67 5.16
CA ILE A 44 1.88 6.29 4.87
C ILE A 44 2.85 5.28 5.49
N PHE A 45 4.15 5.57 5.47
CA PHE A 45 5.18 4.76 6.14
C PHE A 45 4.96 4.67 7.66
N SER A 46 4.56 5.77 8.30
CA SER A 46 4.25 5.80 9.73
C SER A 46 2.98 5.01 10.05
N TYR A 47 1.93 5.13 9.22
CA TYR A 47 0.68 4.37 9.35
C TYR A 47 0.92 2.88 9.15
N VAL A 48 1.70 2.50 8.15
CA VAL A 48 2.10 1.13 7.86
C VAL A 48 2.93 0.54 9.00
N LYS A 49 3.85 1.32 9.60
CA LYS A 49 4.61 0.91 10.78
C LYS A 49 3.70 0.68 11.99
N HIS A 50 2.74 1.58 12.23
CA HIS A 50 1.74 1.40 13.29
C HIS A 50 0.84 0.19 13.05
N TYR A 51 0.36 -0.01 11.82
CA TYR A 51 -0.43 -1.17 11.43
C TYR A 51 0.34 -2.47 11.67
N LYS A 52 1.62 -2.52 11.32
CA LYS A 52 2.49 -3.67 11.58
C LYS A 52 2.64 -3.95 13.08
N GLN A 53 2.78 -2.89 13.88
CA GLN A 53 2.89 -3.02 15.33
C GLN A 53 1.58 -3.51 15.94
N LEU A 54 0.46 -2.85 15.63
CA LEU A 54 -0.87 -3.24 16.10
C LEU A 54 -1.24 -4.67 15.72
N THR A 55 -1.06 -5.05 14.45
CA THR A 55 -1.42 -6.41 14.01
C THR A 55 -0.53 -7.47 14.65
N ARG A 56 0.73 -7.15 14.94
CA ARG A 56 1.64 -8.05 15.66
C ARG A 56 1.26 -8.15 17.14
N GLU A 57 0.81 -7.08 17.77
CA GLU A 57 0.32 -7.09 19.15
C GLU A 57 -1.03 -7.82 19.28
N GLU A 58 -1.97 -7.58 18.37
CA GLU A 58 -3.31 -8.19 18.40
C GLU A 58 -3.34 -9.66 17.94
N LYS A 59 -2.56 -10.03 16.92
CA LYS A 59 -2.62 -11.37 16.28
C LYS A 59 -1.30 -12.14 16.35
N GLY A 60 -0.26 -11.60 16.97
CA GLY A 60 1.08 -12.20 17.01
C GLY A 60 1.82 -12.18 15.66
N LYS A 61 1.20 -11.69 14.57
CA LYS A 61 1.73 -11.73 13.20
C LYS A 61 1.38 -10.46 12.44
N THR A 62 2.25 -10.05 11.51
CA THR A 62 2.01 -8.88 10.66
C THR A 62 0.80 -9.10 9.75
N GLY A 63 -0.13 -8.14 9.72
CA GLY A 63 -1.36 -8.23 8.94
C GLY A 63 -1.13 -8.32 7.42
N ARG A 64 -2.01 -9.07 6.75
CA ARG A 64 -1.92 -9.36 5.30
C ARG A 64 -1.92 -8.10 4.42
N LEU A 65 -2.55 -7.02 4.89
CA LEU A 65 -2.59 -5.73 4.19
C LEU A 65 -1.19 -5.09 4.04
N PHE A 66 -0.29 -5.30 5.00
CA PHE A 66 1.10 -4.85 4.89
C PHE A 66 1.81 -5.51 3.70
N TYR A 67 1.61 -6.83 3.54
CA TYR A 67 2.18 -7.57 2.42
C TYR A 67 1.57 -7.16 1.09
N LEU A 68 0.25 -6.94 1.03
CA LEU A 68 -0.43 -6.44 -0.17
C LEU A 68 0.09 -5.05 -0.58
N TRP A 69 0.30 -4.16 0.38
CA TRP A 69 0.84 -2.83 0.13
C TRP A 69 2.27 -2.89 -0.43
N ILE A 70 3.16 -3.65 0.22
CA ILE A 70 4.55 -3.81 -0.24
C ILE A 70 4.63 -4.53 -1.58
N LEU A 71 3.79 -5.54 -1.79
CA LEU A 71 3.71 -6.27 -3.05
C LEU A 71 3.25 -5.35 -4.17
N SER A 72 2.25 -4.49 -3.93
CA SER A 72 1.76 -3.53 -4.92
C SER A 72 2.85 -2.53 -5.34
N ILE A 73 3.67 -2.04 -4.39
CA ILE A 73 4.82 -1.16 -4.71
C ILE A 73 5.84 -1.89 -5.58
N ASN A 74 6.19 -3.14 -5.22
CA ASN A 74 7.16 -3.92 -5.97
C ASN A 74 6.64 -4.26 -7.38
N VAL A 75 5.38 -4.65 -7.51
CA VAL A 75 4.75 -4.92 -8.81
C VAL A 75 4.73 -3.65 -9.67
N ALA A 76 4.39 -2.49 -9.10
CA ALA A 76 4.43 -1.22 -9.83
C ALA A 76 5.85 -0.87 -10.31
N LEU A 77 6.87 -1.05 -9.45
CA LEU A 77 8.28 -0.84 -9.80
C LEU A 77 8.75 -1.79 -10.91
N VAL A 78 8.42 -3.09 -10.81
CA VAL A 78 8.79 -4.09 -11.82
C VAL A 78 8.10 -3.78 -13.15
N CYS A 79 6.81 -3.42 -13.16
CA CYS A 79 6.12 -2.98 -14.36
C CYS A 79 6.77 -1.73 -14.97
N PHE A 80 7.18 -0.76 -14.15
CA PHE A 80 7.85 0.45 -14.62
C PHE A 80 9.21 0.14 -15.25
N ILE A 81 10.02 -0.71 -14.62
CA ILE A 81 11.33 -1.14 -15.14
C ILE A 81 11.14 -1.91 -16.45
N LEU A 82 10.19 -2.85 -16.51
CA LEU A 82 9.88 -3.59 -17.74
C LEU A 82 9.42 -2.67 -18.86
N PHE A 83 8.59 -1.67 -18.56
CA PHE A 83 8.18 -0.66 -19.53
C PHE A 83 9.37 0.16 -20.04
N LEU A 84 10.30 0.56 -19.16
CA LEU A 84 11.48 1.34 -19.53
C LEU A 84 12.46 0.52 -20.39
N ILE A 85 12.56 -0.79 -20.15
CA ILE A 85 13.41 -1.71 -20.94
C ILE A 85 12.79 -2.05 -22.30
N PHE A 86 11.46 -2.24 -22.37
CA PHE A 86 10.75 -2.63 -23.59
C PHE A 86 10.28 -1.46 -24.47
N ARG A 87 10.49 -0.22 -24.03
CA ARG A 87 10.25 1.01 -24.78
C ARG A 87 11.51 1.42 -25.55
#